data_AF-A0A178CRJ9-F1
#
_entry.id   AF-A0A178CRJ9-F1
#
_cell.length_a   1.000
_cell.length_b   1.000
_cell.length_c   1.000
_cell.angle_alpha   90.00
_cell.angle_beta   90.00
_cell.angle_gamma   90.00
#
_symmetry.space_group_name_H-M   'P 1'
#
loop_
_entity.id
_entity.type
_entity.pdbx_description
1 polymer ?
#
loop_
_entity_poly.entity_id
_entity_poly.type
_entity_poly.pdbx_seq_one_letter_code
_entity_poly.pdbx_strand_id
1 'polypeptide(L)'
;MEQLNHLPPTRRLVTGHDRDGKAVFEFDDILAPVNPTPKGARSDTSAPQPVGATLIHRTREYPVKIQGGREELTVDNIRRGQGEKGIVCQIVDVPPTPEGTKPYLHRNESLDYGVVLKGSLQLLLDDGAVETLREGDVYIQK
;
A
#
# COMPACT_ATOMS: atom_id res chain seq x y z
N MET A 1 4.53 -4.33 13.25
CA MET A 1 3.20 -3.70 13.05
C MET A 1 2.11 -4.67 13.53
N GLU A 2 0.90 -4.21 13.83
CA GLU A 2 -0.23 -5.10 14.19
C GLU A 2 -0.91 -5.62 12.93
N GLN A 3 -1.29 -6.89 12.86
CA GLN A 3 -2.04 -7.45 11.74
C GLN A 3 -3.52 -7.07 11.83
N LEU A 4 -4.13 -6.75 10.71
CA LEU A 4 -5.55 -6.39 10.58
C LEU A 4 -6.29 -7.45 9.75
N ASN A 5 -7.62 -7.52 9.90
CA ASN A 5 -8.48 -8.49 9.22
C ASN A 5 -9.60 -7.80 8.43
N HIS A 6 -9.31 -6.71 7.71
CA HIS A 6 -10.34 -5.99 6.94
C HIS A 6 -10.80 -6.79 5.71
N LEU A 7 -9.84 -7.20 4.89
CA LEU A 7 -10.04 -7.96 3.66
C LEU A 7 -9.18 -9.24 3.67
N PRO A 8 -9.47 -10.21 2.80
CA PRO A 8 -8.70 -11.45 2.72
C PRO A 8 -7.20 -11.18 2.47
N PRO A 9 -6.30 -12.07 2.96
CA PRO A 9 -4.88 -12.01 2.66
C PRO A 9 -4.61 -12.02 1.14
N THR A 10 -3.50 -11.39 0.74
CA THR A 10 -3.05 -11.34 -0.66
C THR A 10 -1.89 -12.31 -0.87
N ARG A 11 -1.98 -13.16 -1.91
CA ARG A 11 -0.83 -13.97 -2.36
C ARG A 11 0.09 -13.11 -3.23
N ARG A 12 1.37 -13.04 -2.88
CA ARG A 12 2.43 -12.43 -3.69
C ARG A 12 3.35 -13.53 -4.23
N LEU A 13 3.41 -13.63 -5.55
CA LEU A 13 4.32 -14.52 -6.27
C LEU A 13 5.39 -13.67 -6.96
N VAL A 14 6.66 -13.89 -6.62
CA VAL A 14 7.82 -13.18 -7.17
C VAL A 14 8.60 -14.13 -8.07
N THR A 15 8.97 -13.65 -9.26
CA THR A 15 9.82 -14.37 -10.20
C THR A 15 11.20 -13.73 -10.27
N GLY A 16 12.21 -14.54 -10.53
CA GLY A 16 13.59 -14.08 -10.74
C GLY A 16 14.32 -14.98 -11.73
N HIS A 17 15.65 -14.93 -11.69
CA HIS A 17 16.49 -15.89 -12.40
C HIS A 17 17.51 -16.51 -11.43
N ASP A 18 17.79 -17.80 -11.59
CA ASP A 18 18.83 -18.48 -10.84
C ASP A 18 20.24 -18.14 -11.36
N ARG A 19 21.27 -18.79 -10.79
CA ARG A 19 22.68 -18.56 -11.16
C ARG A 19 23.01 -18.93 -12.61
N ASP A 20 22.21 -19.78 -13.23
CA ASP A 20 22.36 -20.20 -14.62
C ASP A 20 21.52 -19.33 -15.59
N GLY A 21 20.82 -18.32 -15.06
CA GLY A 21 19.97 -17.42 -15.84
C GLY A 21 18.63 -18.02 -16.23
N LYS A 22 18.19 -19.11 -15.58
CA LYS A 22 16.87 -19.70 -15.82
C LYS A 22 15.80 -18.98 -14.99
N ALA A 23 14.65 -18.68 -15.60
CA ALA A 23 13.52 -18.07 -14.91
C ALA A 23 12.93 -19.02 -13.86
N VAL A 24 12.68 -18.50 -12.65
CA VAL A 24 12.19 -19.26 -11.49
C VAL A 24 11.14 -18.49 -10.70
N PHE A 25 10.30 -19.20 -9.94
CA PHE A 25 9.54 -18.61 -8.83
C PHE A 25 10.48 -18.50 -7.63
N GLU A 26 10.81 -17.28 -7.24
CA GLU A 26 11.76 -17.00 -6.17
C GLU A 26 11.07 -17.00 -4.80
N PHE A 27 9.91 -16.34 -4.71
CA PHE A 27 9.13 -16.26 -3.48
C PHE A 27 7.63 -16.42 -3.73
N ASP A 28 6.94 -17.11 -2.82
CA ASP A 28 5.49 -17.30 -2.82
C ASP A 28 4.98 -17.08 -1.40
N ASP A 29 4.52 -15.86 -1.12
CA ASP A 29 4.14 -15.42 0.22
C ASP A 29 2.62 -15.16 0.29
N ILE A 30 2.00 -15.48 1.42
CA ILE A 30 0.66 -15.00 1.79
C ILE A 30 0.82 -13.82 2.73
N LEU A 31 0.34 -12.65 2.31
CA LEU A 31 0.51 -11.38 3.02
C LEU A 31 -0.80 -10.94 3.65
N ALA A 32 -0.75 -10.59 4.93
CA ALA A 32 -1.88 -9.99 5.62
C ALA A 32 -1.65 -8.47 5.79
N PRO A 33 -2.72 -7.66 5.75
CA PRO A 33 -2.59 -6.23 5.97
C PRO A 33 -2.14 -5.96 7.41
N VAL A 34 -1.29 -4.95 7.57
CA VAL A 34 -0.83 -4.49 8.88
C VAL A 34 -1.22 -3.04 9.11
N ASN A 35 -1.42 -2.66 10.37
CA ASN A 35 -1.55 -1.26 10.78
C ASN A 35 -0.20 -0.56 10.60
N PRO A 36 -0.06 0.40 9.67
CA PRO A 36 1.22 1.05 9.40
C PRO A 36 1.54 2.15 10.41
N THR A 37 0.68 2.35 11.41
CA THR A 37 0.91 3.26 12.54
C THR A 37 1.66 2.49 13.63
N PRO A 38 2.73 3.04 14.22
CA PRO A 38 3.42 2.39 15.33
C PRO A 38 2.48 2.06 16.49
N LYS A 39 2.69 0.90 17.13
CA LYS A 39 1.92 0.49 18.32
C LYS A 39 2.06 1.54 19.42
N GLY A 40 0.94 1.91 20.04
CA GLY A 40 0.90 2.91 21.12
C GLY A 40 0.84 4.38 20.66
N ALA A 41 0.94 4.67 19.36
CA ALA A 41 0.81 6.03 18.84
C ALA A 41 -0.66 6.51 18.71
N ARG A 42 -1.64 5.59 18.87
CA ARG A 42 -3.05 5.95 18.99
C ARG A 42 -3.41 6.04 20.47
N SER A 43 -3.61 7.26 20.96
CA SER A 43 -4.12 7.53 22.31
C SER A 43 -5.65 7.57 22.37
N ASP A 44 -6.32 7.60 21.21
CA ASP A 44 -7.76 7.83 21.10
C ASP A 44 -8.47 6.60 20.51
N THR A 45 -9.34 5.99 21.32
CA THR A 45 -10.16 4.83 20.95
C THR A 45 -11.40 5.21 20.12
N SER A 46 -11.69 6.50 19.98
CA SER A 46 -12.76 7.01 19.10
C SER A 46 -12.30 7.22 17.65
N ALA A 47 -11.00 7.09 17.38
CA ALA A 47 -10.44 7.22 16.04
C ALA A 47 -11.00 6.14 15.09
N PRO A 48 -11.17 6.45 13.80
CA PRO A 48 -11.59 5.47 12.80
C PRO A 48 -10.72 4.22 12.83
N GLN A 49 -11.28 3.07 12.44
CA GLN A 49 -10.52 1.84 12.26
C GLN A 49 -9.22 2.14 11.49
N PRO A 50 -8.08 1.56 11.88
CA PRO A 50 -6.80 1.85 11.24
C PRO A 50 -6.88 1.48 9.76
N VAL A 51 -6.20 2.22 8.90
CA VAL A 51 -5.97 1.77 7.52
C VAL A 51 -5.03 0.56 7.55
N GLY A 52 -5.30 -0.47 6.77
CA GLY A 52 -4.39 -1.58 6.56
C GLY A 52 -3.45 -1.33 5.38
N ALA A 53 -2.18 -1.69 5.51
CA ALA A 53 -1.28 -1.73 4.36
C ALA A 53 -0.68 -3.13 4.18
N THR A 54 -0.65 -3.58 2.93
CA THR A 54 0.03 -4.79 2.49
C THR A 54 1.09 -4.38 1.49
N LEU A 55 2.37 -4.45 1.87
CA LEU A 55 3.46 -4.14 0.94
C LEU A 55 3.61 -5.28 -0.08
N ILE A 56 3.44 -4.96 -1.36
CA ILE A 56 3.72 -5.90 -2.44
C ILE A 56 5.20 -5.83 -2.80
N HIS A 57 5.73 -4.64 -3.08
CA HIS A 57 7.14 -4.43 -3.40
C HIS A 57 7.53 -2.97 -3.19
N ARG A 58 8.73 -2.72 -2.67
CA ARG A 58 9.34 -1.38 -2.65
C ARG A 58 10.79 -1.46 -3.10
N THR A 59 11.08 -0.88 -4.25
CA THR A 59 12.48 -0.74 -4.69
C THR A 59 13.19 0.33 -3.87
N ARG A 60 14.51 0.21 -3.81
CA ARG A 60 15.38 1.11 -3.05
C ARG A 60 16.04 2.22 -3.85
N GLU A 61 15.90 2.14 -5.16
CA GLU A 61 16.50 3.08 -6.10
C GLU A 61 15.66 3.22 -7.36
N TYR A 62 15.97 4.28 -8.11
CA TYR A 62 15.50 4.50 -9.46
C TYR A 62 16.65 5.05 -10.33
N PRO A 63 16.99 4.44 -11.48
CA PRO A 63 16.41 3.21 -12.05
C PRO A 63 16.53 1.98 -11.13
N VAL A 64 15.63 1.02 -11.29
CA VAL A 64 15.49 -0.13 -10.37
C VAL A 64 16.52 -1.23 -10.64
N LYS A 65 16.96 -1.93 -9.58
CA LYS A 65 17.67 -3.20 -9.70
C LYS A 65 16.68 -4.33 -9.99
N ILE A 66 16.73 -4.91 -11.19
CA ILE A 66 15.73 -5.87 -11.69
C ILE A 66 15.71 -7.21 -10.90
N GLN A 67 16.83 -7.58 -10.28
CA GLN A 67 16.96 -8.75 -9.39
C GLN A 67 17.22 -8.28 -7.95
N GLY A 68 16.36 -7.37 -7.46
CA GLY A 68 16.37 -6.89 -6.08
C GLY A 68 16.20 -8.03 -5.07
N GLY A 69 16.76 -7.89 -3.88
CA GLY A 69 16.72 -8.97 -2.88
C GLY A 69 15.45 -8.97 -2.03
N ARG A 70 15.33 -9.99 -1.17
CA ARG A 70 14.17 -10.15 -0.27
C ARG A 70 13.97 -8.96 0.67
N GLU A 71 15.00 -8.15 0.92
CA GLU A 71 14.90 -6.92 1.69
C GLU A 71 13.84 -5.96 1.13
N GLU A 72 13.67 -5.87 -0.19
CA GLU A 72 12.68 -5.01 -0.87
C GLU A 72 11.22 -5.44 -0.63
N LEU A 73 11.05 -6.67 -0.15
CA LEU A 73 9.77 -7.34 0.05
C LEU A 73 9.33 -7.36 1.52
N THR A 74 10.17 -6.89 2.43
CA THR A 74 9.95 -6.95 3.88
C THR A 74 8.92 -5.93 4.35
N VAL A 75 8.07 -6.33 5.31
CA VAL A 75 7.05 -5.45 5.90
C VAL A 75 7.64 -4.20 6.57
N ASP A 76 8.90 -4.26 7.01
CA ASP A 76 9.62 -3.13 7.59
C ASP A 76 9.89 -1.99 6.58
N ASN A 77 9.77 -2.26 5.28
CA ASN A 77 9.83 -1.24 4.22
C ASN A 77 8.51 -0.48 4.01
N ILE A 78 7.47 -0.79 4.78
CA ILE A 78 6.30 0.07 4.89
C ILE A 78 6.72 1.36 5.62
N ARG A 79 7.16 2.35 4.84
CA ARG A 79 7.45 3.71 5.29
C ARG A 79 6.38 4.65 4.75
N ARG A 80 5.77 5.43 5.65
CA ARG A 80 4.98 6.61 5.29
C ARG A 80 5.91 7.83 5.27
N GLY A 81 5.89 8.62 4.19
CA GLY A 81 6.74 9.82 4.03
C GLY A 81 7.84 9.69 2.98
N GLN A 82 8.74 10.68 2.92
CA GLN A 82 9.86 10.74 1.96
C GLN A 82 10.78 9.52 2.15
N GLY A 83 10.69 8.56 1.23
CA GLY A 83 11.58 7.40 1.14
C GLY A 83 12.68 7.62 0.10
N GLU A 84 13.51 6.60 -0.09
CA GLU A 84 14.41 6.53 -1.25
C GLU A 84 13.60 6.64 -2.56
N LYS A 85 14.21 7.18 -3.62
CA LYS A 85 13.61 7.16 -4.95
C LYS A 85 13.40 5.71 -5.37
N GLY A 86 12.27 5.41 -5.99
CA GLY A 86 11.95 4.04 -6.38
C GLY A 86 10.50 3.86 -6.76
N ILE A 87 10.09 2.60 -6.84
CA ILE A 87 8.72 2.18 -7.11
C ILE A 87 8.16 1.58 -5.82
N VAL A 88 6.94 1.98 -5.47
CA VAL A 88 6.19 1.38 -4.37
C VAL A 88 4.92 0.76 -4.94
N CYS A 89 4.73 -0.53 -4.72
CA CYS A 89 3.49 -1.24 -4.97
C CYS A 89 2.96 -1.76 -3.62
N GLN A 90 1.75 -1.34 -3.27
CA GLN A 90 1.10 -1.73 -2.02
C GLN A 90 -0.41 -1.76 -2.19
N ILE A 91 -1.07 -2.60 -1.40
CA ILE A 91 -2.52 -2.59 -1.26
C ILE A 91 -2.85 -1.84 0.03
N VAL A 92 -3.86 -0.97 -0.04
CA VAL A 92 -4.32 -0.16 1.08
C VAL A 92 -5.78 -0.46 1.36
N ASP A 93 -6.05 -1.00 2.55
CA ASP A 93 -7.39 -1.30 3.02
C ASP A 93 -7.91 -0.10 3.80
N VAL A 94 -8.81 0.67 3.18
CA VAL A 94 -9.49 1.79 3.83
C VAL A 94 -10.79 1.27 4.45
N PRO A 95 -10.92 1.22 5.79
CA PRO A 95 -12.16 0.78 6.42
C PRO A 95 -13.26 1.84 6.22
N PRO A 96 -14.55 1.45 6.35
CA PRO A 96 -15.64 2.40 6.32
C PRO A 96 -15.45 3.52 7.35
N THR A 97 -15.53 4.77 6.89
CA THR A 97 -15.42 5.95 7.74
C THR A 97 -16.81 6.48 8.08
N PRO A 98 -17.15 6.67 9.38
CA PRO A 98 -18.38 7.36 9.76
C PRO A 98 -18.48 8.75 9.12
N GLU A 99 -19.70 9.21 8.89
CA GLU A 99 -19.95 10.58 8.43
C GLU A 99 -19.31 11.60 9.40
N GLY A 100 -18.72 12.67 8.86
CA GLY A 100 -17.99 13.66 9.65
C GLY A 100 -16.57 13.25 10.07
N THR A 101 -16.11 12.05 9.69
CA THR A 101 -14.68 11.67 9.85
C THR A 101 -13.82 12.63 9.04
N LYS A 102 -12.78 13.20 9.68
CA LYS A 102 -11.83 14.07 8.98
C LYS A 102 -11.14 13.31 7.85
N PRO A 103 -11.15 13.82 6.60
CA PRO A 103 -10.55 13.13 5.47
C PRO A 103 -9.02 13.04 5.59
N TYR A 104 -8.45 11.98 5.02
CA TYR A 104 -7.01 11.76 4.95
C TYR A 104 -6.37 12.52 3.79
N LEU A 105 -6.30 13.85 3.93
CA LEU A 105 -5.62 14.70 2.95
C LEU A 105 -4.11 14.65 3.15
N HIS A 106 -3.38 14.35 2.09
CA HIS A 106 -1.91 14.39 2.04
C HIS A 106 -1.43 14.63 0.61
N ARG A 107 -0.19 15.10 0.47
CA ARG A 107 0.49 15.26 -0.81
C ARG A 107 1.84 14.56 -0.73
N ASN A 108 2.18 13.81 -1.77
CA ASN A 108 3.48 13.16 -1.91
C ASN A 108 4.16 13.69 -3.18
N GLU A 109 5.50 13.70 -3.20
CA GLU A 109 6.29 13.93 -4.41
C GLU A 109 6.40 12.63 -5.20
N SER A 110 5.28 12.14 -5.71
CA SER A 110 5.16 10.89 -6.47
C SER A 110 4.11 11.00 -7.58
N LEU A 111 4.25 10.12 -8.58
CA LEU A 111 3.19 9.83 -9.55
C LEU A 111 2.57 8.50 -9.14
N ASP A 112 1.31 8.53 -8.73
CA ASP A 112 0.62 7.34 -8.21
C ASP A 112 -0.43 6.86 -9.21
N TYR A 113 -0.50 5.54 -9.40
CA TYR A 113 -1.56 4.87 -10.12
C TYR A 113 -2.34 4.01 -9.12
N GLY A 114 -3.59 4.35 -8.88
CA GLY A 114 -4.44 3.62 -7.94
C GLY A 114 -5.51 2.83 -8.68
N VAL A 115 -5.79 1.63 -8.20
CA VAL A 115 -6.86 0.76 -8.70
C VAL A 115 -7.73 0.34 -7.52
N VAL A 116 -9.05 0.50 -7.66
CA VAL A 116 -9.98 0.01 -6.63
C VAL A 116 -10.17 -1.49 -6.82
N LEU A 117 -9.50 -2.29 -5.99
CA LEU A 117 -9.59 -3.76 -6.06
C LEU A 117 -10.91 -4.31 -5.52
N LYS A 118 -11.46 -3.67 -4.47
CA LYS A 118 -12.69 -4.10 -3.79
C LYS A 118 -13.39 -2.92 -3.13
N GLY A 119 -14.72 -2.92 -3.10
CA GLY A 119 -15.56 -1.89 -2.50
C GLY A 119 -15.63 -0.61 -3.34
N SER A 120 -15.75 0.52 -2.65
CA SER A 120 -15.78 1.86 -3.23
C SER A 120 -15.00 2.82 -2.35
N LEU A 121 -14.39 3.84 -2.96
CA LEU A 121 -13.61 4.86 -2.28
C LEU A 121 -14.04 6.24 -2.77
N GLN A 122 -14.12 7.21 -1.86
CA GLN A 122 -14.25 8.61 -2.24
C GLN A 122 -12.86 9.25 -2.33
N LEU A 123 -12.56 9.89 -3.47
CA LEU A 123 -11.42 10.78 -3.63
C LEU A 123 -11.87 12.21 -3.37
N LEU A 124 -11.17 12.91 -2.49
CA LEU A 124 -11.42 14.31 -2.13
C LEU A 124 -10.19 15.16 -2.48
N LEU A 125 -10.42 16.32 -3.11
CA LEU A 125 -9.39 17.31 -3.44
C LEU A 125 -9.49 18.58 -2.57
N ASP A 126 -8.49 19.44 -2.68
CA ASP A 126 -8.29 20.64 -1.84
C ASP A 126 -9.46 21.64 -1.89
N ASP A 127 -10.17 21.72 -3.01
CA ASP A 127 -11.31 22.61 -3.23
C ASP A 127 -12.66 22.01 -2.79
N GLY A 128 -12.64 20.81 -2.20
CA GLY A 128 -13.84 20.09 -1.81
C GLY A 128 -14.45 19.24 -2.93
N ALA A 129 -13.83 19.17 -4.11
CA ALA A 129 -14.27 18.25 -5.15
C ALA A 129 -14.19 16.80 -4.65
N VAL A 130 -15.27 16.04 -4.83
CA VAL A 130 -15.37 14.65 -4.42
C VAL A 130 -15.85 13.80 -5.58
N GLU A 131 -15.16 12.68 -5.82
CA GLU A 131 -15.61 11.66 -6.75
C GLU A 131 -15.64 10.28 -6.08
N THR A 132 -16.64 9.47 -6.45
CA THR A 132 -16.78 8.09 -5.94
C THR A 132 -16.25 7.11 -6.96
N LEU A 133 -15.15 6.43 -6.61
CA LEU A 133 -14.60 5.31 -7.37
C LEU A 133 -15.21 3.99 -6.89
N ARG A 134 -15.42 3.06 -7.81
CA ARG A 134 -15.96 1.71 -7.60
C ARG A 134 -14.96 0.65 -8.04
N GLU A 135 -15.22 -0.61 -7.70
CA GLU A 135 -14.40 -1.76 -8.10
C GLU A 135 -14.04 -1.71 -9.60
N GLY A 136 -12.74 -1.80 -9.90
CA GLY A 136 -12.19 -1.74 -11.26
C GLY A 136 -11.83 -0.33 -11.74
N ASP A 137 -12.27 0.73 -11.07
CA ASP A 137 -11.89 2.09 -11.43
C ASP A 137 -10.40 2.33 -11.16
N VAL A 138 -9.79 3.14 -12.03
CA VAL A 138 -8.37 3.51 -11.98
C VAL A 138 -8.24 5.02 -11.93
N TYR A 139 -7.35 5.52 -11.09
CA TYR A 139 -7.00 6.94 -11.04
C TYR A 139 -5.50 7.16 -11.12
N ILE A 140 -5.12 8.37 -11.54
CA ILE A 140 -3.73 8.82 -11.64
C ILE A 140 -3.59 10.08 -10.80
N GLN A 141 -2.71 10.08 -9.80
CA GLN A 141 -2.39 11.23 -8.96
C GLN A 141 -1.01 11.76 -9.34
N LYS A 142 -0.94 13.04 -9.72
CA LYS A 142 0.25 13.72 -10.24
C LYS A 142 0.42 15.10 -9.64
#